data_AF-A0A810N6X4-F1
#
_entry.id   AF-A0A810N6X4-F1
#
_cell.length_a   1.000
_cell.length_b   1.000
_cell.length_c   1.000
_cell.angle_alpha   90.00
_cell.angle_beta   90.00
_cell.angle_gamma   90.00
#
_symmetry.space_group_name_H-M   'P 1'
#
loop_
_entity.id
_entity.type
_entity.pdbx_description
1 polymer ?
#
loop_
_entity_poly.entity_id
_entity_poly.type
_entity_poly.pdbx_seq_one_letter_code
_entity_poly.pdbx_strand_id
1 'polypeptide(L)'
;MGLDAYVYCRCWQDGTAAPPPVGPVGLDEEGYLNLLLPWEGNEDAHAAFDTWVERACPHEQMEQAGERVSNWAGLRLFQQTLEAAGWSHFPTLHAGLPSGNGGWMPAEQAARMLDELDFFVHRARIGDEVVLVDEATGQELMTYVAAYCGVTTLGPGYRAGVDPDGFFVLDPDADPPVTLFRASRFEQRVLPDGQLEFTGGGMTARVAMPPIGGQRTPPPRFKVESRPRSAADFDYIVGALRRLCAASVATGNPVMWC
;
A
#
# COMPACT_ATOMS: atom_id res chain seq x y z
N MET A 1 3.54 1.57 8.01
CA MET A 1 2.11 1.20 7.97
C MET A 1 1.77 0.74 6.57
N GLY A 2 0.90 -0.25 6.43
CA GLY A 2 0.46 -0.77 5.13
C GLY A 2 -0.97 -1.27 5.23
N LEU A 3 -1.40 -2.00 4.22
CA LEU A 3 -2.70 -2.66 4.17
C LEU A 3 -2.52 -4.12 4.56
N ASP A 4 -3.22 -4.51 5.61
CA ASP A 4 -3.46 -5.89 5.99
C ASP A 4 -4.94 -6.22 5.72
N ALA A 5 -5.26 -7.50 5.58
CA ALA A 5 -6.64 -7.91 5.35
C ALA A 5 -6.88 -9.34 5.77
N TYR A 6 -8.13 -9.67 6.08
CA TYR A 6 -8.51 -11.03 6.46
C TYR A 6 -9.93 -11.38 6.03
N VAL A 7 -10.27 -12.66 6.09
CA VAL A 7 -11.62 -13.20 5.90
C VAL A 7 -11.92 -14.16 7.05
N TYR A 8 -13.02 -13.96 7.76
CA TYR A 8 -13.44 -14.90 8.80
C TYR A 8 -13.76 -16.28 8.22
N CYS A 9 -13.37 -17.33 8.95
CA CYS A 9 -13.84 -18.69 8.72
C CYS A 9 -15.33 -18.83 9.08
N ARG A 10 -15.92 -19.95 8.66
CA ARG A 10 -17.31 -20.28 8.98
C ARG A 10 -17.45 -21.18 10.22
N CYS A 11 -16.36 -21.55 10.89
CA CYS A 11 -16.42 -22.56 11.95
C CYS A 11 -17.39 -22.20 13.09
N TRP A 12 -17.53 -20.91 13.41
CA TRP A 12 -18.49 -20.45 14.40
C TRP A 12 -19.94 -20.47 13.88
N GLN A 13 -20.15 -20.22 12.59
CA GLN A 13 -21.48 -20.28 11.92
C GLN A 13 -21.94 -21.73 11.77
N ASP A 14 -21.00 -22.62 11.42
CA ASP A 14 -21.27 -24.03 11.12
C ASP A 14 -21.21 -24.91 12.38
N GLY A 15 -20.92 -24.33 13.55
CA GLY A 15 -20.91 -25.02 14.85
C GLY A 15 -19.73 -25.96 15.06
N THR A 16 -18.64 -25.81 14.30
CA THR A 16 -17.42 -26.62 14.44
C THR A 16 -16.36 -25.97 15.35
N ALA A 17 -16.50 -24.68 15.66
CA ALA A 17 -15.75 -24.03 16.73
C ALA A 17 -16.32 -24.40 18.11
N ALA A 18 -15.52 -24.22 19.17
CA ALA A 18 -16.06 -24.31 20.53
C ALA A 18 -17.19 -23.27 20.70
N PRO A 19 -18.28 -23.59 21.43
CA PRO A 19 -19.42 -22.69 21.58
C PRO A 19 -19.00 -21.38 22.27
N PRO A 20 -19.60 -20.23 21.90
CA PRO A 20 -19.30 -18.96 22.53
C PRO A 20 -19.72 -18.98 24.01
N PRO A 21 -18.89 -18.45 24.93
CA PRO A 21 -19.17 -18.46 26.36
C PRO A 21 -20.28 -17.45 26.75
N VAL A 22 -20.51 -16.45 25.90
CA VAL A 22 -21.48 -15.37 26.05
C VAL A 22 -22.17 -15.12 24.70
N GLY A 23 -23.34 -14.49 24.69
CA GLY A 23 -24.05 -14.23 23.43
C GLY A 23 -25.19 -13.21 23.56
N PRO A 24 -25.79 -12.80 22.43
CA PRO A 24 -25.58 -13.34 21.07
C PRO A 24 -24.29 -12.85 20.37
N VAL A 25 -23.67 -13.71 19.57
CA VAL A 25 -22.50 -13.41 18.72
C VAL A 25 -22.94 -13.41 17.25
N GLY A 26 -22.41 -12.50 16.44
CA GLY A 26 -22.68 -12.45 15.00
C GLY A 26 -21.80 -11.45 14.27
N LEU A 27 -22.04 -11.27 12.97
CA LEU A 27 -21.43 -10.16 12.23
C LEU A 27 -22.24 -8.88 12.50
N ASP A 28 -21.57 -7.78 12.81
CA ASP A 28 -22.21 -6.46 12.91
C ASP A 28 -22.49 -5.85 11.51
N GLU A 29 -23.00 -4.62 11.48
CA GLU A 29 -23.35 -3.93 10.23
C GLU A 29 -22.14 -3.70 9.30
N GLU A 30 -20.94 -3.70 9.87
CA GLU A 30 -19.68 -3.54 9.16
C GLU A 30 -19.04 -4.89 8.78
N GLY A 31 -19.64 -6.01 9.19
CA GLY A 31 -19.16 -7.34 8.88
C GLY A 31 -18.10 -7.86 9.85
N TYR A 32 -17.84 -7.19 10.98
CA TYR A 32 -16.94 -7.69 12.02
C TYR A 32 -17.65 -8.74 12.88
N LEU A 33 -16.96 -9.82 13.18
CA LEU A 33 -17.42 -10.78 14.17
C LEU A 33 -17.40 -10.10 15.54
N ASN A 34 -18.56 -10.02 16.19
CA ASN A 34 -18.75 -9.22 17.38
C ASN A 34 -19.73 -9.87 18.37
N LEU A 35 -19.60 -9.49 19.64
CA LEU A 35 -20.60 -9.72 20.67
C LEU A 35 -21.70 -8.67 20.51
N LEU A 36 -22.93 -9.09 20.18
CA LEU A 36 -24.07 -8.22 19.91
C LEU A 36 -24.73 -7.72 21.21
N LEU A 37 -23.91 -7.27 22.16
CA LEU A 37 -24.29 -6.62 23.41
C LEU A 37 -23.57 -5.26 23.52
N PRO A 38 -24.20 -4.22 24.09
CA PRO A 38 -23.51 -2.96 24.36
C PRO A 38 -22.28 -3.16 25.22
N TRP A 39 -21.20 -2.40 24.98
CA TRP A 39 -19.99 -2.48 25.79
C TRP A 39 -20.25 -2.16 27.27
N GLU A 40 -20.93 -1.04 27.54
CA GLU A 40 -21.16 -0.53 28.89
C GLU A 40 -21.98 -1.53 29.72
N GLY A 41 -21.40 -2.00 30.83
CA GLY A 41 -22.00 -2.99 31.72
C GLY A 41 -21.88 -4.45 31.25
N ASN A 42 -21.18 -4.72 30.15
CA ASN A 42 -20.90 -6.07 29.65
C ASN A 42 -19.40 -6.28 29.38
N GLU A 43 -18.52 -5.50 30.02
CA GLU A 43 -17.08 -5.50 29.77
C GLU A 43 -16.44 -6.88 29.96
N ASP A 44 -16.85 -7.60 31.01
CA ASP A 44 -16.39 -8.98 31.25
C ASP A 44 -16.85 -9.96 30.16
N ALA A 45 -18.04 -9.73 29.58
CA ALA A 45 -18.55 -10.56 28.49
C ALA A 45 -17.80 -10.27 27.18
N HIS A 46 -17.49 -9.00 26.89
CA HIS A 46 -16.64 -8.64 25.75
C HIS A 46 -15.24 -9.23 25.89
N ALA A 47 -14.62 -9.17 27.07
CA ALA A 47 -13.32 -9.81 27.31
C ALA A 47 -13.36 -11.34 27.15
N ALA A 48 -14.46 -11.99 27.57
CA ALA A 48 -14.67 -13.42 27.37
C ALA A 48 -14.89 -13.76 25.88
N PHE A 49 -15.54 -12.87 25.12
CA PHE A 49 -15.72 -12.99 23.68
C PHE A 49 -14.38 -12.87 22.94
N ASP A 50 -13.54 -11.87 23.27
CA ASP A 50 -12.21 -11.71 22.65
C ASP A 50 -11.34 -12.96 22.86
N THR A 51 -11.32 -13.47 24.10
CA THR A 51 -10.62 -14.73 24.43
C THR A 51 -11.16 -15.92 23.63
N TRP A 52 -12.46 -15.93 23.34
CA TRP A 52 -13.10 -16.97 22.55
C TRP A 52 -12.69 -16.88 21.07
N VAL A 53 -12.67 -15.68 20.48
CA VAL A 53 -12.19 -15.45 19.10
C VAL A 53 -10.76 -15.98 18.92
N GLU A 54 -9.88 -15.74 19.89
CA GLU A 54 -8.48 -16.19 19.83
C GLU A 54 -8.30 -17.71 19.89
N ARG A 55 -9.23 -18.47 20.51
CA ARG A 55 -8.96 -19.86 20.96
C ARG A 55 -9.96 -20.90 20.53
N ALA A 56 -11.18 -20.50 20.17
CA ALA A 56 -12.27 -21.44 19.96
C ALA A 56 -12.24 -22.14 18.59
N CYS A 57 -11.43 -21.64 17.67
CA CYS A 57 -11.26 -22.18 16.33
C CYS A 57 -9.82 -22.65 16.10
N PRO A 58 -9.59 -23.72 15.31
CA PRO A 58 -8.25 -24.05 14.82
C PRO A 58 -7.64 -22.96 13.91
N HIS A 59 -8.47 -22.10 13.33
CA HIS A 59 -8.03 -20.92 12.60
C HIS A 59 -7.70 -19.79 13.58
N GLU A 60 -6.47 -19.29 13.51
CA GLU A 60 -6.01 -18.14 14.30
C GLU A 60 -6.94 -16.94 14.07
N GLN A 61 -7.37 -16.29 15.16
CA GLN A 61 -8.33 -15.17 15.14
C GLN A 61 -9.66 -15.48 14.40
N MET A 62 -9.98 -16.78 14.25
CA MET A 62 -11.07 -17.26 13.40
C MET A 62 -10.95 -16.83 11.93
N GLU A 63 -9.75 -16.60 11.42
CA GLU A 63 -9.49 -16.18 10.04
C GLU A 63 -9.28 -17.38 9.10
N GLN A 64 -10.12 -17.50 8.08
CA GLN A 64 -9.89 -18.47 7.00
C GLN A 64 -8.63 -18.14 6.19
N ALA A 65 -8.34 -16.84 6.07
CA ALA A 65 -7.14 -16.29 5.45
C ALA A 65 -6.86 -14.91 6.07
N GLY A 66 -5.60 -14.65 6.39
CA GLY A 66 -5.07 -13.36 6.82
C GLY A 66 -3.82 -13.03 6.02
N GLU A 67 -3.74 -11.84 5.44
CA GLU A 67 -2.72 -11.48 4.44
C GLU A 67 -2.19 -10.07 4.63
N ARG A 68 -0.85 -9.96 4.54
CA ARG A 68 -0.18 -8.69 4.31
C ARG A 68 -0.26 -8.35 2.82
N VAL A 69 -1.19 -7.46 2.45
CA VAL A 69 -1.40 -7.11 1.04
C VAL A 69 -0.23 -6.28 0.49
N SER A 70 0.08 -5.16 1.12
CA SER A 70 1.15 -4.25 0.68
C SER A 70 1.45 -3.18 1.73
N ASN A 71 2.50 -2.39 1.54
CA ASN A 71 2.55 -1.04 2.11
C ASN A 71 1.69 -0.06 1.27
N TRP A 72 1.39 1.12 1.83
CA TRP A 72 0.54 2.10 1.14
C TRP A 72 1.12 2.60 -0.18
N ALA A 73 2.44 2.79 -0.28
CA ALA A 73 3.08 3.19 -1.53
C ALA A 73 2.87 2.15 -2.64
N GLY A 74 3.06 0.86 -2.32
CA GLY A 74 2.82 -0.25 -3.25
C GLY A 74 1.36 -0.36 -3.68
N LEU A 75 0.41 -0.15 -2.76
CA LEU A 75 -1.01 -0.12 -3.11
C LEU A 75 -1.35 1.06 -4.03
N ARG A 76 -0.80 2.25 -3.76
CA ARG A 76 -0.98 3.43 -4.63
C ARG A 76 -0.37 3.23 -6.01
N LEU A 77 0.79 2.58 -6.09
CA LEU A 77 1.39 2.20 -7.36
C LEU A 77 0.52 1.20 -8.13
N PHE A 78 -0.08 0.24 -7.43
CA PHE A 78 -1.00 -0.72 -8.04
C PHE A 78 -2.25 -0.01 -8.58
N GLN A 79 -2.88 0.86 -7.78
CA GLN A 79 -4.03 1.66 -8.22
C GLN A 79 -3.70 2.58 -9.40
N GLN A 80 -2.56 3.27 -9.37
CA GLN A 80 -2.06 4.08 -10.49
C GLN A 80 -1.85 3.23 -11.75
N THR A 81 -1.39 1.99 -11.59
CA THR A 81 -1.20 1.06 -12.70
C THR A 81 -2.53 0.58 -13.27
N LEU A 82 -3.53 0.27 -12.44
CA LEU A 82 -4.89 -0.06 -12.87
C LEU A 82 -5.57 1.11 -13.57
N GLU A 83 -5.35 2.33 -13.10
CA GLU A 83 -5.85 3.56 -13.72
C GLU A 83 -5.27 3.75 -15.12
N ALA A 84 -3.94 3.63 -15.26
CA ALA A 84 -3.26 3.71 -16.56
C ALA A 84 -3.75 2.62 -17.54
N ALA A 85 -4.11 1.46 -16.99
CA ALA A 85 -4.66 0.33 -17.71
C ALA A 85 -6.16 0.47 -18.06
N GLY A 86 -6.82 1.50 -17.52
CA GLY A 86 -8.21 1.86 -17.70
C GLY A 86 -9.15 1.24 -16.65
N TRP A 87 -9.73 2.07 -15.78
CA TRP A 87 -10.69 1.62 -14.75
C TRP A 87 -11.93 0.90 -15.29
N SER A 88 -12.27 1.10 -16.56
CA SER A 88 -13.36 0.35 -17.21
C SER A 88 -13.12 -1.16 -17.27
N HIS A 89 -11.86 -1.60 -17.14
CA HIS A 89 -11.50 -3.02 -17.05
C HIS A 89 -11.49 -3.56 -15.62
N PHE A 90 -11.48 -2.67 -14.61
CA PHE A 90 -11.27 -3.01 -13.21
C PHE A 90 -12.31 -2.36 -12.28
N PRO A 91 -13.61 -2.40 -12.58
CA PRO A 91 -14.62 -1.69 -11.80
C PRO A 91 -14.73 -2.22 -10.35
N THR A 92 -14.57 -3.52 -10.14
CA THR A 92 -14.66 -4.15 -8.81
C THR A 92 -13.42 -3.85 -7.99
N LEU A 93 -12.22 -3.92 -8.58
CA LEU A 93 -10.98 -3.47 -7.93
C LEU A 93 -11.01 -1.98 -7.58
N HIS A 94 -11.55 -1.15 -8.47
CA HIS A 94 -11.67 0.29 -8.20
C HIS A 94 -12.59 0.58 -7.01
N ALA A 95 -13.72 -0.14 -6.90
CA ALA A 95 -14.67 0.04 -5.81
C ALA A 95 -14.24 -0.64 -4.50
N GLY A 96 -13.56 -1.80 -4.60
CA GLY A 96 -13.25 -2.66 -3.46
C GLY A 96 -11.91 -2.38 -2.78
N LEU A 97 -10.93 -1.78 -3.48
CA LEU A 97 -9.64 -1.46 -2.87
C LEU A 97 -9.74 -0.21 -1.98
N PRO A 98 -9.22 -0.26 -0.75
CA PRO A 98 -9.40 0.84 0.20
C PRO A 98 -8.50 2.05 -0.09
N SER A 99 -8.99 3.22 0.31
CA SER A 99 -8.25 4.50 0.27
C SER A 99 -7.61 4.85 1.63
N GLY A 100 -7.88 4.10 2.69
CA GLY A 100 -7.28 4.25 4.01
C GLY A 100 -7.42 2.96 4.84
N ASN A 101 -7.05 3.01 6.11
CA ASN A 101 -7.21 1.85 7.00
C ASN A 101 -8.70 1.58 7.23
N GLY A 102 -9.08 0.30 7.35
CA GLY A 102 -10.45 -0.11 7.61
C GLY A 102 -11.34 -0.23 6.37
N GLY A 103 -12.58 -0.65 6.62
CA GLY A 103 -13.58 -0.96 5.61
C GLY A 103 -13.62 -2.43 5.23
N TRP A 104 -14.51 -2.78 4.31
CA TRP A 104 -14.67 -4.16 3.87
C TRP A 104 -15.05 -4.23 2.39
N MET A 105 -14.83 -5.40 1.80
CA MET A 105 -15.39 -5.79 0.52
C MET A 105 -16.42 -6.92 0.73
N PRO A 106 -17.68 -6.73 0.29
CA PRO A 106 -18.71 -7.77 0.37
C PRO A 106 -18.34 -9.04 -0.42
N ALA A 107 -18.76 -10.20 0.08
CA ALA A 107 -18.42 -11.50 -0.50
C ALA A 107 -18.91 -11.66 -1.95
N GLU A 108 -20.03 -11.01 -2.31
CA GLU A 108 -20.60 -11.05 -3.66
C GLU A 108 -19.67 -10.42 -4.72
N GLN A 109 -18.73 -9.57 -4.30
CA GLN A 109 -17.75 -8.94 -5.17
C GLN A 109 -16.50 -9.79 -5.38
N ALA A 110 -16.20 -10.73 -4.47
CA ALA A 110 -14.93 -11.46 -4.46
C ALA A 110 -14.70 -12.26 -5.75
N ALA A 111 -15.73 -12.91 -6.29
CA ALA A 111 -15.61 -13.65 -7.55
C ALA A 111 -15.29 -12.75 -8.75
N ARG A 112 -15.91 -11.56 -8.82
CA ARG A 112 -15.63 -10.59 -9.90
C ARG A 112 -14.25 -9.97 -9.76
N MET A 113 -13.80 -9.72 -8.53
CA MET A 113 -12.44 -9.26 -8.27
C MET A 113 -11.41 -10.30 -8.71
N LEU A 114 -11.66 -11.60 -8.52
CA LEU A 114 -10.79 -12.66 -9.05
C LEU A 114 -10.70 -12.60 -10.58
N ASP A 115 -11.82 -12.45 -11.28
CA ASP A 115 -11.83 -12.32 -12.76
C ASP A 115 -11.01 -11.10 -13.23
N GLU A 116 -11.12 -9.97 -12.52
CA GLU A 116 -10.35 -8.76 -12.81
C GLU A 116 -8.85 -8.93 -12.53
N LEU A 117 -8.48 -9.64 -11.46
CA LEU A 117 -7.09 -9.99 -11.15
C LEU A 117 -6.52 -11.00 -12.16
N ASP A 118 -7.32 -11.92 -12.67
CA ASP A 118 -6.94 -12.80 -13.77
C ASP A 118 -6.74 -12.02 -15.06
N PHE A 119 -7.62 -11.08 -15.37
CA PHE A 119 -7.43 -10.19 -16.52
C PHE A 119 -6.15 -9.35 -16.41
N PHE A 120 -5.82 -8.87 -15.21
CA PHE A 120 -4.61 -8.09 -14.94
C PHE A 120 -3.32 -8.87 -15.24
N VAL A 121 -3.18 -10.11 -14.74
CA VAL A 121 -1.92 -10.88 -14.86
C VAL A 121 -1.57 -11.30 -16.29
N HIS A 122 -2.55 -11.34 -17.19
CA HIS A 122 -2.31 -11.70 -18.59
C HIS A 122 -1.80 -10.52 -19.44
N ARG A 123 -1.59 -9.33 -18.85
CA ARG A 123 -1.07 -8.16 -19.57
C ARG A 123 0.46 -8.09 -19.53
N ALA A 124 1.09 -8.14 -20.70
CA ALA A 124 2.55 -8.11 -20.85
C ALA A 124 3.18 -6.75 -20.51
N ARG A 125 2.44 -5.65 -20.72
CA ARG A 125 2.83 -4.29 -20.32
C ARG A 125 1.57 -3.54 -19.92
N ILE A 126 1.63 -2.88 -18.77
CA ILE A 126 0.47 -2.19 -18.19
C ILE A 126 0.65 -0.68 -18.23
N GLY A 127 1.89 -0.21 -18.15
CA GLY A 127 2.24 1.18 -18.30
C GLY A 127 3.74 1.36 -18.18
N ASP A 128 4.14 2.61 -17.97
CA ASP A 128 5.50 2.95 -17.62
C ASP A 128 5.53 3.55 -16.21
N GLU A 129 6.63 3.31 -15.51
CA GLU A 129 6.92 3.95 -14.25
C GLU A 129 8.02 4.99 -14.40
N VAL A 130 8.07 5.96 -13.48
CA VAL A 130 9.14 6.96 -13.41
C VAL A 130 9.93 6.71 -12.15
N VAL A 131 11.24 6.52 -12.31
CA VAL A 131 12.16 6.17 -11.22
C VAL A 131 13.38 7.06 -11.22
N LEU A 132 13.90 7.34 -10.03
CA LEU A 132 15.24 7.87 -9.82
C LEU A 132 16.20 6.70 -9.61
N VAL A 133 17.27 6.65 -10.39
CA VAL A 133 18.25 5.57 -10.32
C VAL A 133 19.65 6.10 -10.05
N ASP A 134 20.46 5.28 -9.39
CA ASP A 134 21.92 5.43 -9.42
C ASP A 134 22.39 5.18 -10.86
N GLU A 135 23.01 6.19 -11.47
CA GLU A 135 23.42 6.11 -12.86
C GLU A 135 24.52 5.07 -13.11
N ALA A 136 25.36 4.77 -12.10
CA ALA A 136 26.44 3.81 -12.25
C ALA A 136 25.95 2.35 -12.20
N THR A 137 24.98 2.06 -11.33
CA THR A 137 24.53 0.69 -11.04
C THR A 137 23.17 0.36 -11.64
N GLY A 138 22.38 1.37 -12.01
CA GLY A 138 20.99 1.23 -12.42
C GLY A 138 20.02 0.93 -11.27
N GLN A 139 20.50 0.92 -10.03
CA GLN A 139 19.69 0.68 -8.83
C GLN A 139 18.61 1.76 -8.68
N GLU A 140 17.36 1.33 -8.48
CA GLU A 140 16.26 2.22 -8.13
C GLU A 140 16.41 2.76 -6.70
N LEU A 141 16.26 4.07 -6.57
CA LEU A 141 16.39 4.80 -5.30
C LEU A 141 15.09 5.49 -4.89
N MET A 142 14.28 5.92 -5.85
CA MET A 142 12.97 6.51 -5.62
C MET A 142 12.04 6.18 -6.79
N THR A 143 10.74 6.08 -6.49
CA THR A 143 9.70 5.76 -7.48
C THR A 143 8.58 6.77 -7.38
N TYR A 144 8.13 7.27 -8.53
CA TYR A 144 7.05 8.23 -8.60
C TYR A 144 5.73 7.58 -8.19
N VAL A 145 5.15 8.07 -7.10
CA VAL A 145 3.79 7.75 -6.67
C VAL A 145 2.92 8.99 -6.83
N ALA A 146 1.97 8.95 -7.78
CA ALA A 146 1.15 10.10 -8.11
C ALA A 146 0.31 10.59 -6.92
N ALA A 147 -0.22 9.67 -6.12
CA ALA A 147 -0.98 9.98 -4.90
C ALA A 147 -0.19 10.77 -3.85
N TYR A 148 1.15 10.77 -3.94
CA TYR A 148 2.05 11.52 -3.06
C TYR A 148 2.74 12.68 -3.79
N CYS A 149 2.30 13.03 -4.99
CA CYS A 149 2.93 14.02 -5.86
C CYS A 149 4.43 13.75 -6.07
N GLY A 150 4.84 12.48 -6.06
CA GLY A 150 6.24 12.08 -6.20
C GLY A 150 7.13 12.32 -4.99
N VAL A 151 6.63 12.89 -3.90
CA VAL A 151 7.41 13.16 -2.68
C VAL A 151 7.74 11.84 -1.98
N THR A 152 9.02 11.59 -1.75
CA THR A 152 9.52 10.39 -1.05
C THR A 152 10.29 10.73 0.22
N THR A 153 10.84 11.95 0.29
CA THR A 153 11.63 12.42 1.43
C THR A 153 11.10 13.77 1.91
N LEU A 154 10.97 13.90 3.23
CA LEU A 154 10.47 15.10 3.88
C LEU A 154 11.36 15.44 5.08
N GLY A 155 11.57 16.73 5.30
CA GLY A 155 12.26 17.23 6.48
C GLY A 155 12.01 18.72 6.68
N PRO A 156 12.59 19.32 7.72
CA PRO A 156 12.46 20.75 7.97
C PRO A 156 12.99 21.56 6.76
N GLY A 157 12.15 22.42 6.17
CA GLY A 157 12.52 23.27 5.04
C GLY A 157 12.73 22.56 3.70
N TYR A 158 12.34 21.27 3.56
CA TYR A 158 12.37 20.62 2.26
C TYR A 158 11.34 19.50 2.06
N ARG A 159 10.93 19.34 0.80
CA ARG A 159 10.28 18.13 0.27
C ARG A 159 11.02 17.71 -0.99
N ALA A 160 11.44 16.45 -1.07
CA ALA A 160 12.17 15.92 -2.21
C ALA A 160 11.49 14.68 -2.77
N GLY A 161 11.62 14.51 -4.09
CA GLY A 161 10.88 13.49 -4.81
C GLY A 161 11.26 13.39 -6.27
N VAL A 162 10.52 12.55 -6.98
CA VAL A 162 10.68 12.34 -8.41
C VAL A 162 9.31 12.37 -9.08
N ASP A 163 9.22 13.05 -10.21
CA ASP A 163 8.04 13.08 -11.08
C ASP A 163 8.50 12.98 -12.56
N PRO A 164 7.59 12.97 -13.55
CA PRO A 164 7.97 12.89 -14.97
C PRO A 164 8.89 14.01 -15.46
N ASP A 165 8.93 15.17 -14.79
CA ASP A 165 9.78 16.32 -15.15
C ASP A 165 11.16 16.25 -14.47
N GLY A 166 11.40 15.26 -13.61
CA GLY A 166 12.70 14.97 -13.02
C GLY A 166 12.68 14.85 -11.49
N PHE A 167 13.88 14.77 -10.91
CA PHE A 167 14.05 14.85 -9.48
C PHE A 167 13.85 16.30 -9.05
N PHE A 168 13.20 16.52 -7.92
CA PHE A 168 12.94 17.84 -7.40
C PHE A 168 13.25 17.94 -5.91
N VAL A 169 13.58 19.17 -5.49
CA VAL A 169 13.57 19.61 -4.10
C VAL A 169 12.77 20.91 -4.03
N LEU A 170 11.76 20.94 -3.16
CA LEU A 170 10.91 22.10 -2.90
C LEU A 170 11.18 22.62 -1.50
N ASP A 171 11.11 23.94 -1.34
CA ASP A 171 10.90 24.60 -0.06
C ASP A 171 9.39 24.68 0.20
N PRO A 172 8.86 23.92 1.18
CA PRO A 172 7.44 23.92 1.47
C PRO A 172 6.98 25.10 2.33
N ASP A 173 7.90 25.88 2.91
CA ASP A 173 7.59 26.98 3.82
C ASP A 173 7.28 28.29 3.06
N ALA A 174 7.63 28.35 1.77
CA ALA A 174 7.19 29.40 0.86
C ALA A 174 5.75 29.19 0.37
N ASP A 175 5.02 30.29 0.13
CA ASP A 175 3.67 30.27 -0.46
C ASP A 175 3.62 31.09 -1.77
N PRO A 176 3.50 30.44 -2.95
CA PRO A 176 3.49 28.99 -3.15
C PRO A 176 4.87 28.34 -2.92
N PRO A 177 4.95 27.01 -2.72
CA PRO A 177 6.22 26.29 -2.57
C PRO A 177 7.19 26.60 -3.71
N VAL A 178 8.45 26.87 -3.36
CA VAL A 178 9.49 27.24 -4.33
C VAL A 178 10.33 26.02 -4.68
N THR A 179 10.65 25.84 -5.97
CA THR A 179 11.60 24.81 -6.40
C THR A 179 13.03 25.26 -6.08
N LEU A 180 13.69 24.55 -5.17
CA LEU A 180 15.10 24.75 -4.83
C LEU A 180 16.02 24.09 -5.86
N PHE A 181 15.62 22.92 -6.36
CA PHE A 181 16.39 22.15 -7.35
C PHE A 181 15.46 21.31 -8.22
N ARG A 182 15.78 21.18 -9.51
CA ARG A 182 15.11 20.24 -10.42
C ARG A 182 16.03 19.80 -11.55
N ALA A 183 16.14 18.50 -11.78
CA ALA A 183 16.89 17.95 -12.92
C ALA A 183 16.49 16.50 -13.24
N SER A 184 16.54 16.13 -14.52
CA SER A 184 16.39 14.74 -14.98
C SER A 184 17.70 13.92 -14.87
N ARG A 185 18.84 14.59 -14.78
CA ARG A 185 20.16 13.99 -14.51
C ARG A 185 21.00 14.97 -13.70
N PHE A 186 21.61 14.52 -12.62
CA PHE A 186 22.34 15.38 -11.71
C PHE A 186 23.40 14.64 -10.89
N GLU A 187 24.27 15.41 -10.27
CA GLU A 187 25.27 14.95 -9.31
C GLU A 187 24.92 15.41 -7.89
N GLN A 188 25.27 14.60 -6.90
CA GLN A 188 25.18 14.94 -5.48
C GLN A 188 26.58 14.94 -4.87
N ARG A 189 26.87 15.94 -4.05
CA ARG A 189 28.09 16.00 -3.24
C ARG A 189 27.76 16.34 -1.80
N VAL A 190 28.23 15.50 -0.87
CA VAL A 190 28.16 15.80 0.56
C VAL A 190 29.26 16.81 0.90
N LEU A 191 28.87 17.95 1.49
CA LEU A 191 29.77 19.02 1.88
C LEU A 191 30.31 18.80 3.31
N PRO A 192 31.43 19.44 3.70
CA PRO A 192 32.02 19.28 5.04
C PRO A 192 31.11 19.71 6.20
N ASP A 193 30.15 20.60 5.94
CA ASP A 193 29.15 21.07 6.90
C ASP A 193 27.92 20.13 7.01
N GLY A 194 27.93 19.03 6.26
CA GLY A 194 26.85 18.03 6.23
C GLY A 194 25.71 18.36 5.26
N GLN A 195 25.74 19.50 4.57
CA GLN A 195 24.76 19.81 3.52
C GLN A 195 25.05 19.03 2.24
N LEU A 196 24.04 18.93 1.38
CA LEU A 196 24.21 18.41 0.03
C LEU A 196 24.29 19.55 -0.97
N GLU A 197 25.19 19.40 -1.92
CA GLU A 197 25.20 20.19 -3.14
C GLU A 197 24.69 19.31 -4.30
N PHE A 198 23.61 19.75 -4.94
CA PHE A 198 23.13 19.16 -6.18
C PHE A 198 23.56 20.00 -7.36
N THR A 199 24.01 19.36 -8.44
CA THR A 199 24.35 20.03 -9.70
C THR A 199 23.78 19.27 -10.88
N GLY A 200 22.98 19.92 -11.71
CA GLY A 200 22.33 19.31 -12.87
C GLY A 200 21.36 20.29 -13.53
N GLY A 201 20.95 20.05 -14.77
CA GLY A 201 19.96 20.93 -15.44
C GLY A 201 20.37 22.40 -15.58
N GLY A 202 21.67 22.73 -15.49
CA GLY A 202 22.17 24.11 -15.50
C GLY A 202 22.00 24.86 -14.18
N MET A 203 21.63 24.18 -13.10
CA MET A 203 21.48 24.74 -11.77
C MET A 203 22.35 24.03 -10.73
N THR A 204 22.67 24.76 -9.66
CA THR A 204 23.33 24.23 -8.47
C THR A 204 22.53 24.69 -7.24
N ALA A 205 22.26 23.77 -6.33
CA ALA A 205 21.52 24.05 -5.10
C ALA A 205 22.22 23.42 -3.90
N ARG A 206 22.14 24.09 -2.75
CA ARG A 206 22.60 23.54 -1.45
C ARG A 206 21.41 23.33 -0.54
N VAL A 207 21.28 22.12 -0.02
CA VAL A 207 20.11 21.70 0.75
C VAL A 207 20.57 20.93 2.00
N ALA A 208 19.99 21.27 3.14
CA ALA A 208 20.16 20.51 4.38
C ALA A 208 19.22 19.30 4.40
N MET A 209 19.59 18.24 3.66
CA MET A 209 18.86 16.97 3.64
C MET A 209 19.82 15.77 3.73
N PRO A 210 19.37 14.58 4.16
CA PRO A 210 20.17 13.37 4.13
C PRO A 210 20.57 12.99 2.68
N PRO A 211 21.76 12.40 2.46
CA PRO A 211 22.17 11.94 1.13
C PRO A 211 21.19 10.93 0.54
N ILE A 212 20.87 11.09 -0.75
CA ILE A 212 20.07 10.12 -1.49
C ILE A 212 20.85 8.81 -1.57
N GLY A 213 20.15 7.69 -1.33
CA GLY A 213 20.69 6.34 -1.40
C GLY A 213 21.12 5.73 -0.06
N GLY A 214 21.19 6.50 1.05
CA GLY A 214 21.33 5.97 2.42
C GLY A 214 22.57 5.10 2.73
N GLN A 215 23.45 4.88 1.76
CA GLN A 215 24.65 4.04 1.87
C GLN A 215 25.78 4.80 2.59
N ARG A 216 26.75 4.05 3.13
CA ARG A 216 28.04 4.60 3.63
C ARG A 216 28.76 5.46 2.57
N THR A 217 28.52 5.18 1.29
CA THR A 217 29.00 5.96 0.15
C THR A 217 27.81 6.21 -0.77
N PRO A 218 27.13 7.37 -0.67
CA PRO A 218 25.97 7.65 -1.50
C PRO A 218 26.38 7.80 -2.98
N PRO A 219 25.51 7.43 -3.93
CA PRO A 219 25.80 7.57 -5.35
C PRO A 219 26.15 9.02 -5.70
N PRO A 220 27.16 9.26 -6.56
CA PRO A 220 27.52 10.61 -6.96
C PRO A 220 26.65 11.11 -8.12
N ARG A 221 26.02 10.21 -8.88
CA ARG A 221 25.29 10.53 -10.12
C ARG A 221 23.96 9.82 -10.19
N PHE A 222 22.97 10.56 -10.66
CA PHE A 222 21.59 10.12 -10.71
C PHE A 222 20.97 10.44 -12.06
N LYS A 223 19.99 9.63 -12.43
CA LYS A 223 19.16 9.86 -13.61
C LYS A 223 17.72 9.50 -13.27
N VAL A 224 16.80 10.33 -13.73
CA VAL A 224 15.38 9.99 -13.80
C VAL A 224 15.13 9.31 -15.13
N GLU A 225 14.47 8.17 -15.10
CA GLU A 225 14.09 7.47 -16.32
C GLU A 225 12.73 6.82 -16.20
N SER A 226 12.16 6.57 -17.37
CA SER A 226 10.92 5.84 -17.51
C SER A 226 11.23 4.40 -17.89
N ARG A 227 10.63 3.45 -17.18
CA ARG A 227 10.80 2.01 -17.42
C ARG A 227 9.45 1.33 -17.61
N PRO A 228 9.34 0.31 -18.47
CA PRO A 228 8.11 -0.47 -18.60
C PRO A 228 7.77 -1.18 -17.29
N ARG A 229 6.49 -1.18 -16.94
CA ARG A 229 5.95 -1.93 -15.81
C ARG A 229 5.01 -3.04 -16.28
N SER A 230 5.12 -4.18 -15.63
CA SER A 230 4.41 -5.42 -15.94
C SER A 230 3.47 -5.83 -14.79
N ALA A 231 2.62 -6.80 -15.04
CA ALA A 231 1.80 -7.39 -13.98
C ALA A 231 2.66 -8.05 -12.88
N ALA A 232 3.79 -8.64 -13.27
CA ALA A 232 4.67 -9.39 -12.37
C ALA A 232 5.25 -8.54 -11.23
N ASP A 233 5.39 -7.24 -11.46
CA ASP A 233 5.83 -6.28 -10.44
C ASP A 233 4.84 -6.17 -9.27
N PHE A 234 3.62 -6.69 -9.43
CA PHE A 234 2.55 -6.69 -8.43
C PHE A 234 2.13 -8.10 -7.99
N ASP A 235 2.90 -9.15 -8.31
CA ASP A 235 2.55 -10.54 -7.96
C ASP A 235 2.29 -10.74 -6.46
N TYR A 236 2.98 -9.97 -5.61
CA TYR A 236 2.77 -10.01 -4.16
C TYR A 236 1.37 -9.49 -3.76
N ILE A 237 0.90 -8.40 -4.37
CA ILE A 237 -0.44 -7.85 -4.13
C ILE A 237 -1.50 -8.77 -4.74
N VAL A 238 -1.30 -9.17 -6.00
CA VAL A 238 -2.24 -10.03 -6.72
C VAL A 238 -2.39 -11.37 -6.01
N GLY A 239 -1.29 -11.97 -5.55
CA GLY A 239 -1.30 -13.21 -4.80
C GLY A 239 -2.07 -13.11 -3.48
N ALA A 240 -1.85 -12.03 -2.71
CA ALA A 240 -2.57 -11.77 -1.46
C ALA A 240 -4.08 -11.60 -1.72
N LEU A 241 -4.46 -10.73 -2.67
CA LEU A 241 -5.85 -10.48 -3.01
C LEU A 241 -6.56 -11.75 -3.53
N ARG A 242 -5.88 -12.59 -4.32
CA ARG A 242 -6.45 -13.87 -4.77
C ARG A 242 -6.78 -14.81 -3.62
N ARG A 243 -5.88 -14.93 -2.62
CA ARG A 243 -6.12 -15.79 -1.44
C ARG A 243 -7.29 -15.28 -0.61
N LEU A 244 -7.35 -13.97 -0.38
CA LEU A 244 -8.47 -13.33 0.32
C LEU A 244 -9.79 -13.52 -0.43
N CYS A 245 -9.83 -13.25 -1.73
CA CYS A 245 -11.06 -13.39 -2.51
C CYS A 245 -11.50 -14.85 -2.60
N ALA A 246 -10.57 -15.80 -2.76
CA ALA A 246 -10.89 -17.23 -2.75
C ALA A 246 -11.47 -17.68 -1.39
N ALA A 247 -10.89 -17.20 -0.29
CA ALA A 247 -11.44 -17.44 1.05
C ALA A 247 -12.84 -16.84 1.20
N SER A 248 -13.04 -15.60 0.76
CA SER A 248 -14.34 -14.91 0.80
C SER A 248 -15.41 -15.63 -0.02
N VAL A 249 -15.07 -16.13 -1.22
CA VAL A 249 -15.97 -16.97 -2.03
C VAL A 249 -16.30 -18.29 -1.31
N ALA A 250 -15.31 -18.94 -0.69
CA ALA A 250 -15.51 -20.22 -0.02
C ALA A 250 -16.35 -20.11 1.26
N THR A 251 -16.23 -18.99 1.99
CA THR A 251 -16.92 -18.80 3.27
C THR A 251 -18.22 -18.01 3.13
N GLY A 252 -18.38 -17.23 2.06
CA GLY A 252 -19.44 -16.23 1.94
C GLY A 252 -19.27 -15.04 2.91
N ASN A 253 -18.13 -14.92 3.59
CA ASN A 253 -17.82 -13.82 4.49
C ASN A 253 -17.04 -12.72 3.74
N PRO A 254 -17.19 -11.44 4.14
CA PRO A 254 -16.49 -10.32 3.50
C PRO A 254 -14.96 -10.39 3.69
N VAL A 255 -14.24 -9.65 2.85
CA VAL A 255 -12.83 -9.31 3.09
C VAL A 255 -12.79 -8.05 3.95
N MET A 256 -12.12 -8.12 5.10
CA MET A 256 -11.95 -7.01 6.03
C MET A 256 -10.59 -6.34 5.79
N TRP A 257 -10.57 -5.01 5.66
CA TRP A 257 -9.35 -4.21 5.47
C TRP A 257 -8.85 -3.68 6.82
N CYS A 258 -7.54 -3.66 7.04
CA CYS A 258 -6.91 -3.25 8.30
C CYS A 258 -5.74 -2.29 8.07
#